data_AF-A0A2T1DE41-F1
#
_entry.id   AF-A0A2T1DE41-F1
#
_cell.length_a   1.000
_cell.length_b   1.000
_cell.length_c   1.000
_cell.angle_alpha   90.00
_cell.angle_beta   90.00
_cell.angle_gamma   90.00
#
_symmetry.space_group_name_H-M   'P 1'
#
loop_
_entity.id
_entity.type
_entity.pdbx_description
1 polymer ?
#
loop_
_entity_poly.entity_id
_entity_poly.type
_entity_poly.pdbx_seq_one_letter_code
_entity_poly.pdbx_strand_id
1 'polypeptide(L)'
;MTYFLSSPGISNASYACSRLARLAFSALVLSVFHGLPAQAVEPESSTPSSIGEVVEQLPVDTQTTLLACQEQGGVDLVAGASQEGAVVCGNGVTDSVEYSRYLTTVSDFMTAGVLVGFRSAMESDPRITPGLLVTVLATPEGTTAIRGATETAIVQSNLVTRTPDSVSLLTDEVMNRLLPAFSATDNLETLLGTEEQYEQVVQNFCTAPGLSMEQMQQTIPGLTPVQLYAICIQASGAFSQRVQQTGVHE
;
A
#
# COMPACT_ATOMS: atom_id res chain seq x y z
N MET A 1 9.79 -0.79 50.20
CA MET A 1 8.56 -0.22 49.62
C MET A 1 9.03 0.70 48.52
N THR A 2 9.05 0.20 47.29
CA THR A 2 9.89 0.71 46.20
C THR A 2 9.02 0.73 44.95
N TYR A 3 8.74 1.92 44.42
CA TYR A 3 8.16 2.13 43.10
C TYR A 3 8.77 3.42 42.53
N PHE A 4 9.38 3.35 41.35
CA PHE A 4 8.81 3.92 40.12
C PHE A 4 9.71 3.64 38.89
N LEU A 5 9.17 2.79 38.01
CA LEU A 5 9.17 2.78 36.54
C LEU A 5 10.36 3.41 35.79
N SER A 6 11.20 2.53 35.25
CA SER A 6 12.02 2.76 34.05
C SER A 6 11.14 2.55 32.82
N SER A 7 11.00 3.58 31.98
CA SER A 7 10.36 3.52 30.67
C SER A 7 11.42 3.25 29.60
N PRO A 8 11.31 2.23 28.73
CA PRO A 8 12.19 2.12 27.57
C PRO A 8 11.66 3.00 26.43
N GLY A 9 12.58 3.73 25.81
CA GLY A 9 12.31 4.68 24.74
C GLY A 9 11.69 4.04 23.50
N ILE A 10 10.67 4.70 22.96
CA ILE A 10 10.13 4.44 21.63
C ILE A 10 11.04 5.16 20.64
N SER A 11 11.77 4.37 19.85
CA SER A 11 12.70 4.84 18.82
C SER A 11 11.95 5.41 17.62
N ASN A 12 12.43 6.54 17.11
CA ASN A 12 11.94 7.25 15.93
C ASN A 12 12.11 6.41 14.66
N ALA A 13 11.00 5.97 14.03
CA ALA A 13 11.05 5.21 12.76
C ALA A 13 9.87 5.47 11.79
N SER A 14 9.06 6.53 11.93
CA SER A 14 7.82 6.71 11.14
C SER A 14 7.83 7.81 10.06
N TYR A 15 9.00 8.20 9.51
CA TYR A 15 9.10 9.47 8.75
C TYR A 15 9.15 9.36 7.20
N ALA A 16 9.30 8.18 6.61
CA ALA A 16 9.55 8.04 5.17
C ALA A 16 8.28 7.83 4.32
N CYS A 17 7.31 7.06 4.81
CA CYS A 17 6.14 6.66 3.99
C CYS A 17 5.16 7.84 3.75
N SER A 18 4.95 8.71 4.74
CA SER A 18 4.11 9.91 4.56
C SER A 18 4.74 10.95 3.62
N ARG A 19 6.07 10.95 3.47
CA ARG A 19 6.76 11.89 2.58
C ARG A 19 6.66 11.46 1.12
N LEU A 20 6.60 10.16 0.83
CA LEU A 20 6.50 9.66 -0.54
C LEU A 20 5.08 9.79 -1.11
N ALA A 21 4.04 9.51 -0.32
CA ALA A 21 2.67 9.83 -0.72
C ALA A 21 2.49 11.35 -0.94
N ARG A 22 3.08 12.19 -0.07
CA ARG A 22 3.11 13.65 -0.27
C ARG A 22 3.96 14.10 -1.44
N LEU A 23 5.07 13.43 -1.78
CA LEU A 23 5.92 13.81 -2.92
C LEU A 23 5.28 13.41 -4.26
N ALA A 24 4.64 12.23 -4.33
CA ALA A 24 3.85 11.81 -5.48
C ALA A 24 2.62 12.73 -5.67
N PHE A 25 1.92 13.10 -4.59
CA PHE A 25 0.80 14.06 -4.67
C PHE A 25 1.25 15.50 -4.91
N SER A 26 2.36 15.95 -4.32
CA SER A 26 2.90 17.29 -4.58
C SER A 26 3.31 17.44 -6.04
N ALA A 27 3.89 16.40 -6.64
CA ALA A 27 4.18 16.38 -8.08
C ALA A 27 2.90 16.41 -8.95
N LEU A 28 1.81 15.79 -8.49
CA LEU A 28 0.50 15.77 -9.16
C LEU A 28 -0.26 17.11 -9.04
N VAL A 29 -0.09 17.85 -7.94
CA VAL A 29 -0.70 19.17 -7.73
C VAL A 29 0.14 20.29 -8.37
N LEU A 30 1.48 20.14 -8.41
CA LEU A 30 2.39 21.14 -9.01
C LEU A 30 2.41 21.09 -10.54
N SER A 31 2.05 19.98 -11.18
CA SER A 31 1.96 19.92 -12.65
C SER A 31 0.73 20.68 -13.20
N VAL A 32 -0.28 20.94 -12.36
CA VAL A 32 -1.47 21.74 -12.73
C VAL A 32 -1.30 23.24 -12.41
N PHE A 33 -0.36 23.61 -11.51
CA PHE A 33 -0.08 25.00 -11.12
C PHE A 33 1.36 25.43 -11.44
N HIS A 34 1.57 25.88 -12.69
CA HIS A 34 2.60 26.79 -13.24
C HIS A 34 3.99 26.94 -12.55
N GLY A 35 5.03 26.61 -13.35
CA GLY A 35 6.35 27.25 -13.47
C GLY A 35 6.95 28.06 -12.32
N LEU A 36 8.00 27.49 -11.69
CA LEU A 36 9.16 28.18 -11.08
C LEU A 36 10.28 27.12 -10.86
N PRO A 37 11.58 27.50 -10.87
CA PRO A 37 12.69 26.55 -11.00
C PRO A 37 13.00 25.81 -9.68
N ALA A 38 13.20 24.49 -9.80
CA ALA A 38 13.56 23.59 -8.72
C ALA A 38 15.05 23.71 -8.34
N GLN A 39 15.34 23.85 -7.05
CA GLN A 39 16.68 23.60 -6.51
C GLN A 39 16.80 22.13 -6.12
N ALA A 40 17.83 21.46 -6.64
CA ALA A 40 18.15 20.08 -6.34
C ALA A 40 18.86 19.99 -4.97
N VAL A 41 18.28 19.22 -4.05
CA VAL A 41 18.95 18.75 -2.84
C VAL A 41 19.27 17.27 -3.07
N GLU A 42 20.55 16.92 -2.99
CA GLU A 42 21.03 15.54 -3.13
C GLU A 42 20.51 14.66 -1.98
N PRO A 43 20.08 13.40 -2.24
CA PRO A 43 19.54 12.54 -1.21
C PRO A 43 20.65 11.86 -0.41
N GLU A 44 20.69 12.10 0.90
CA GLU A 44 21.45 11.30 1.85
C GLU A 44 20.88 9.88 1.92
N SER A 45 21.76 8.91 1.72
CA SER A 45 21.53 7.48 1.80
C SER A 45 21.48 7.03 3.27
N SER A 46 20.30 6.75 3.81
CA SER A 46 20.05 5.71 4.83
C SER A 46 18.58 5.68 5.24
N THR A 47 17.86 4.61 4.90
CA THR A 47 16.52 4.38 5.46
C THR A 47 16.29 2.89 5.72
N PRO A 48 16.07 2.46 6.97
CA PRO A 48 15.48 1.16 7.28
C PRO A 48 14.00 1.14 6.85
N SER A 49 13.53 -0.05 6.47
CA SER A 49 12.30 -0.30 5.70
C SER A 49 10.99 -0.04 6.46
N SER A 50 10.26 1.01 6.10
CA SER A 50 8.83 1.16 6.44
C SER A 50 7.91 0.22 5.66
N ILE A 51 8.45 -0.51 4.68
CA ILE A 51 7.72 -1.48 3.86
C ILE A 51 7.65 -2.85 4.55
N GLY A 52 8.62 -3.19 5.41
CA GLY A 52 8.62 -4.46 6.14
C GLY A 52 7.39 -4.63 7.03
N GLU A 53 7.05 -3.59 7.78
CA GLU A 53 5.88 -3.54 8.69
C GLU A 53 4.54 -3.61 7.94
N VAL A 54 4.54 -3.22 6.67
CA VAL A 54 3.39 -3.25 5.77
C VAL A 54 3.28 -4.62 5.11
N VAL A 55 4.39 -5.25 4.72
CA VAL A 55 4.46 -6.63 4.22
C VAL A 55 3.99 -7.65 5.28
N GLU A 56 4.19 -7.37 6.57
CA GLU A 56 3.69 -8.19 7.69
C GLU A 56 2.15 -8.31 7.73
N GLN A 57 1.43 -7.49 6.97
CA GLN A 57 -0.04 -7.53 6.84
C GLN A 57 -0.52 -8.45 5.71
N LEU A 58 0.38 -9.03 4.92
CA LEU A 58 0.02 -10.01 3.89
C LEU A 58 -0.34 -11.36 4.53
N PRO A 59 -1.07 -12.24 3.82
CA PRO A 59 -1.23 -13.63 4.25
C PRO A 59 0.12 -14.34 4.46
N VAL A 60 0.21 -15.22 5.47
CA VAL A 60 1.47 -15.86 5.90
C VAL A 60 2.16 -16.63 4.78
N ASP A 61 1.38 -17.30 3.91
CA ASP A 61 1.89 -17.99 2.73
C ASP A 61 2.53 -17.01 1.74
N THR A 62 1.87 -15.88 1.46
CA THR A 62 2.41 -14.81 0.59
C THR A 62 3.67 -14.19 1.19
N GLN A 63 3.69 -13.94 2.50
CA GLN A 63 4.89 -13.45 3.20
C GLN A 63 6.05 -14.45 3.09
N THR A 64 5.77 -15.73 3.31
CA THR A 64 6.77 -16.80 3.23
C THR A 64 7.35 -16.87 1.82
N THR A 65 6.50 -16.82 0.78
CA THR A 65 6.96 -16.80 -0.61
C THR A 65 7.74 -15.57 -0.96
N LEU A 66 7.31 -14.39 -0.50
CA LEU A 66 8.04 -13.15 -0.71
C LEU A 66 9.46 -13.27 -0.13
N LEU A 67 9.58 -13.68 1.13
CA LEU A 67 10.88 -13.83 1.80
C LEU A 67 11.76 -14.89 1.11
N ALA A 68 11.18 -16.03 0.75
CA ALA A 68 11.89 -17.10 0.05
C ALA A 68 12.41 -16.65 -1.33
N CYS A 69 11.60 -15.92 -2.11
CA CYS A 69 12.00 -15.41 -3.41
C CYS A 69 12.90 -14.16 -3.33
N GLN A 70 12.86 -13.39 -2.24
CA GLN A 70 13.65 -12.17 -2.11
C GLN A 70 15.17 -12.45 -2.16
N GLU A 71 15.62 -13.54 -1.54
CA GLU A 71 17.01 -14.01 -1.62
C GLU A 71 17.39 -14.51 -3.03
N GLN A 72 16.39 -14.73 -3.89
CA GLN A 72 16.49 -15.36 -5.20
C GLN A 72 16.21 -14.38 -6.35
N GLY A 73 16.19 -13.07 -6.07
CA GLY A 73 15.98 -12.01 -7.06
C GLY A 73 14.56 -11.43 -7.11
N GLY A 74 13.66 -11.89 -6.24
CA GLY A 74 12.25 -11.50 -6.20
C GLY A 74 11.35 -12.51 -6.92
N VAL A 75 10.04 -12.28 -6.87
CA VAL A 75 9.06 -13.07 -7.62
C VAL A 75 9.04 -12.63 -9.09
N ASP A 76 9.29 -13.55 -10.02
CA ASP A 76 9.23 -13.28 -11.45
C ASP A 76 7.81 -13.51 -11.97
N LEU A 77 7.09 -12.41 -12.21
CA LEU A 77 5.72 -12.49 -12.72
C LEU A 77 5.67 -12.83 -14.21
N VAL A 78 6.76 -12.59 -14.95
CA VAL A 78 6.83 -12.81 -16.40
C VAL A 78 7.07 -14.28 -16.71
N ALA A 79 7.80 -14.98 -15.84
CA ALA A 79 7.92 -16.43 -15.89
C ALA A 79 6.54 -17.13 -15.80
N GLY A 80 5.56 -16.46 -15.19
CA GLY A 80 4.21 -16.98 -15.01
C GLY A 80 4.16 -18.12 -13.99
N ALA A 81 3.10 -18.92 -14.09
CA ALA A 81 2.97 -20.11 -13.25
C ALA A 81 3.93 -21.22 -13.69
N SER A 82 4.51 -21.93 -12.74
CA SER A 82 5.22 -23.18 -13.00
C SER A 82 4.27 -24.23 -13.61
N GLN A 83 4.81 -25.40 -14.01
CA GLN A 83 3.98 -26.50 -14.51
C GLN A 83 2.94 -26.98 -13.49
N GLU A 84 3.18 -26.76 -12.21
CA GLU A 84 2.29 -27.12 -11.10
C GLU A 84 1.37 -25.96 -10.67
N GLY A 85 1.42 -24.81 -11.35
CA GLY A 85 0.63 -23.62 -11.02
C GLY A 85 1.29 -22.67 -10.02
N ALA A 86 2.53 -22.96 -9.62
CA ALA A 86 3.22 -22.30 -8.52
C ALA A 86 4.00 -21.04 -8.94
N VAL A 87 4.32 -20.17 -7.99
CA VAL A 87 5.16 -18.98 -8.22
C VAL A 87 6.59 -19.37 -8.58
N VAL A 88 7.22 -18.61 -9.47
CA VAL A 88 8.63 -18.74 -9.85
C VAL A 88 9.42 -17.53 -9.35
N CYS A 89 10.53 -17.76 -8.65
CA CYS A 89 11.46 -16.72 -8.23
C CYS A 89 12.40 -16.33 -9.39
N GLY A 90 13.12 -15.20 -9.26
CA GLY A 90 14.00 -14.65 -10.31
C GLY A 90 15.16 -15.55 -10.76
N ASN A 91 15.52 -16.58 -9.99
CA ASN A 91 16.51 -17.60 -10.38
C ASN A 91 15.89 -18.87 -11.03
N GLY A 92 14.57 -18.90 -11.21
CA GLY A 92 13.82 -20.03 -11.78
C GLY A 92 13.36 -21.09 -10.77
N VAL A 93 13.65 -20.93 -9.48
CA VAL A 93 13.15 -21.85 -8.44
C VAL A 93 11.66 -21.59 -8.18
N THR A 94 10.90 -22.67 -8.02
CA THR A 94 9.47 -22.61 -7.73
C THR A 94 9.20 -22.60 -6.24
N ASP A 95 8.17 -21.87 -5.82
CA ASP A 95 7.62 -21.93 -4.46
C ASP A 95 6.15 -22.37 -4.48
N SER A 96 5.70 -22.93 -3.36
CA SER A 96 4.43 -23.64 -3.18
C SER A 96 3.16 -22.81 -3.31
N VAL A 97 3.24 -21.47 -3.29
CA VAL A 97 2.08 -20.61 -3.46
C VAL A 97 1.64 -20.57 -4.91
N GLU A 98 0.33 -20.68 -5.14
CA GLU A 98 -0.25 -20.58 -6.48
C GLU A 98 0.00 -19.18 -7.07
N TYR A 99 0.47 -19.14 -8.32
CA TYR A 99 0.76 -17.89 -9.04
C TYR A 99 -0.43 -16.91 -9.04
N SER A 100 -1.63 -17.42 -9.33
CA SER A 100 -2.86 -16.61 -9.39
C SER A 100 -3.20 -15.97 -8.04
N ARG A 101 -3.04 -16.74 -6.95
CA ARG A 101 -3.27 -16.32 -5.57
C ARG A 101 -2.26 -15.28 -5.14
N TYR A 102 -0.97 -15.47 -5.46
CA TYR A 102 0.07 -14.50 -5.19
C TYR A 102 -0.21 -13.17 -5.88
N LEU A 103 -0.40 -13.20 -7.21
CA LEU A 103 -0.63 -12.01 -8.02
C LEU A 103 -1.87 -11.24 -7.55
N THR A 104 -2.97 -11.95 -7.29
CA THR A 104 -4.21 -11.34 -6.78
C THR A 104 -4.01 -10.71 -5.41
N THR A 105 -3.36 -11.41 -4.48
CA THR A 105 -3.12 -10.92 -3.12
C THR A 105 -2.26 -9.66 -3.11
N VAL A 106 -1.14 -9.69 -3.83
CA VAL A 106 -0.19 -8.56 -3.88
C VAL A 106 -0.81 -7.36 -4.61
N SER A 107 -1.56 -7.59 -5.69
CA SER A 107 -2.25 -6.50 -6.39
C SER A 107 -3.37 -5.89 -5.54
N ASP A 108 -4.21 -6.70 -4.88
CA ASP A 108 -5.25 -6.21 -3.97
C ASP A 108 -4.66 -5.38 -2.82
N PHE A 109 -3.56 -5.86 -2.24
CA PHE A 109 -2.84 -5.17 -1.17
C PHE A 109 -2.26 -3.82 -1.62
N MET A 110 -1.61 -3.79 -2.79
CA MET A 110 -1.08 -2.55 -3.35
C MET A 110 -2.18 -1.57 -3.74
N THR A 111 -3.27 -2.05 -4.35
CA THR A 111 -4.46 -1.23 -4.63
C THR A 111 -5.02 -0.63 -3.35
N ALA A 112 -5.16 -1.42 -2.29
CA ALA A 112 -5.61 -0.94 -0.98
C ALA A 112 -4.70 0.17 -0.42
N GLY A 113 -3.38 -0.03 -0.48
CA GLY A 113 -2.41 0.97 -0.04
C GLY A 113 -2.52 2.28 -0.80
N VAL A 114 -2.71 2.22 -2.13
CA VAL A 114 -2.93 3.40 -2.96
C VAL A 114 -4.23 4.11 -2.55
N LEU A 115 -5.34 3.38 -2.42
CA LEU A 115 -6.64 3.96 -2.04
C LEU A 115 -6.62 4.62 -0.65
N VAL A 116 -5.97 3.99 0.33
CA VAL A 116 -5.76 4.59 1.66
C VAL A 116 -4.90 5.86 1.56
N GLY A 117 -3.87 5.85 0.73
CA GLY A 117 -3.07 7.05 0.45
C GLY A 117 -3.89 8.21 -0.11
N PHE A 118 -4.80 7.94 -1.06
CA PHE A 118 -5.74 8.93 -1.59
C PHE A 118 -6.70 9.45 -0.52
N ARG A 119 -7.25 8.55 0.31
CA ARG A 119 -8.11 8.95 1.43
C ARG A 119 -7.38 9.87 2.40
N SER A 120 -6.17 9.49 2.81
CA SER A 120 -5.31 10.29 3.69
C SER A 120 -5.00 11.67 3.09
N ALA A 121 -4.76 11.75 1.77
CA ALA A 121 -4.55 13.02 1.09
C ALA A 121 -5.79 13.94 1.18
N MET A 122 -7.00 13.40 0.95
CA MET A 122 -8.27 14.13 1.10
C MET A 122 -8.51 14.60 2.54
N GLU A 123 -8.21 13.76 3.53
CA GLU A 123 -8.32 14.13 4.95
C GLU A 123 -7.33 15.24 5.33
N SER A 124 -6.17 15.29 4.67
CA SER A 124 -5.11 16.27 4.96
C SER A 124 -5.27 17.62 4.23
N ASP A 125 -5.96 17.65 3.09
CA ASP A 125 -6.19 18.87 2.31
C ASP A 125 -7.66 18.91 1.83
N PRO A 126 -8.50 19.79 2.42
CA PRO A 126 -9.93 19.87 2.09
C PRO A 126 -10.22 20.34 0.66
N ARG A 127 -9.20 20.79 -0.09
CA ARG A 127 -9.32 21.12 -1.52
C ARG A 127 -9.34 19.87 -2.40
N ILE A 128 -8.82 18.74 -1.90
CA ILE A 128 -8.81 17.47 -2.60
C ILE A 128 -10.13 16.77 -2.26
N THR A 129 -11.08 16.83 -3.19
CA THR A 129 -12.38 16.15 -3.05
C THR A 129 -12.40 14.85 -3.84
N PRO A 130 -13.26 13.88 -3.49
CA PRO A 130 -13.45 12.68 -4.30
C PRO A 130 -13.76 13.02 -5.76
N GLY A 131 -14.65 14.00 -6.00
CA GLY A 131 -15.00 14.45 -7.36
C GLY A 131 -13.83 15.03 -8.15
N LEU A 132 -12.89 15.73 -7.50
CA LEU A 132 -11.67 16.21 -8.15
C LEU A 132 -10.77 15.04 -8.54
N LEU A 133 -10.61 14.04 -7.67
CA LEU A 133 -9.81 12.84 -7.96
C LEU A 133 -10.38 12.08 -9.15
N VAL A 134 -11.70 11.86 -9.19
CA VAL A 134 -12.38 11.22 -10.32
C VAL A 134 -12.14 12.02 -11.61
N THR A 135 -12.23 13.35 -11.55
CA THR A 135 -12.05 14.21 -12.73
C THR A 135 -10.62 14.16 -13.26
N VAL A 136 -9.62 14.20 -12.37
CA VAL A 136 -8.20 14.08 -12.76
C VAL A 136 -7.94 12.70 -13.35
N LEU A 137 -8.50 11.64 -12.74
CA LEU A 137 -8.33 10.28 -13.21
C LEU A 137 -9.03 9.95 -14.52
N ALA A 138 -10.08 10.69 -14.85
CA ALA A 138 -10.75 10.58 -16.13
C ALA A 138 -9.89 11.10 -17.31
N THR A 139 -8.76 11.78 -17.05
CA THR A 139 -7.84 12.21 -18.10
C THR A 139 -6.69 11.22 -18.31
N PRO A 140 -6.14 11.14 -19.53
CA PRO A 140 -4.93 10.34 -19.80
C PRO A 140 -3.76 10.73 -18.89
N GLU A 141 -3.56 12.03 -18.65
CA GLU A 141 -2.47 12.55 -17.83
C GLU A 141 -2.60 12.10 -16.36
N GLY A 142 -3.79 12.17 -15.78
CA GLY A 142 -4.03 11.70 -14.42
C GLY A 142 -3.83 10.19 -14.29
N THR A 143 -4.31 9.42 -15.28
CA THR A 143 -4.08 7.96 -15.33
C THR A 143 -2.58 7.63 -15.44
N THR A 144 -1.84 8.33 -16.30
CA THR A 144 -0.38 8.17 -16.43
C THR A 144 0.35 8.53 -15.14
N ALA A 145 -0.07 9.60 -14.46
CA ALA A 145 0.53 10.02 -13.19
C ALA A 145 0.34 8.97 -12.08
N ILE A 146 -0.87 8.41 -11.94
CA ILE A 146 -1.13 7.33 -10.98
C ILE A 146 -0.34 6.07 -11.36
N ARG A 147 -0.33 5.69 -12.64
CA ARG A 147 0.46 4.55 -13.12
C ARG A 147 1.93 4.70 -12.71
N GLY A 148 2.55 5.85 -12.98
CA GLY A 148 3.96 6.08 -12.62
C GLY A 148 4.22 6.08 -11.11
N ALA A 149 3.26 6.57 -10.31
CA ALA A 149 3.35 6.48 -8.84
C ALA A 149 3.24 5.02 -8.36
N THR A 150 2.35 4.23 -8.95
CA THR A 150 2.18 2.80 -8.68
C THR A 150 3.43 2.01 -9.06
N GLU A 151 4.00 2.24 -10.24
CA GLU A 151 5.26 1.62 -10.69
C GLU A 151 6.39 1.91 -9.69
N THR A 152 6.51 3.18 -9.27
CA THR A 152 7.51 3.61 -8.28
C THR A 152 7.33 2.87 -6.95
N ALA A 153 6.09 2.77 -6.46
CA ALA A 153 5.78 2.05 -5.23
C ALA A 153 6.13 0.56 -5.34
N ILE A 154 5.80 -0.08 -6.47
CA ILE A 154 6.13 -1.49 -6.74
C ILE A 154 7.64 -1.72 -6.74
N VAL A 155 8.41 -0.88 -7.44
CA VAL A 155 9.89 -0.99 -7.47
C VAL A 155 10.49 -0.88 -6.07
N GLN A 156 9.94 0.01 -5.24
CA GLN A 156 10.41 0.20 -3.87
C GLN A 156 10.00 -0.95 -2.93
N SER A 157 8.85 -1.58 -3.22
CA SER A 157 8.26 -2.61 -2.37
C SER A 157 9.01 -3.95 -2.33
N ASN A 158 9.78 -4.26 -3.38
CA ASN A 158 10.39 -5.59 -3.58
C ASN A 158 9.40 -6.76 -3.64
N LEU A 159 8.12 -6.48 -3.94
CA LEU A 159 7.09 -7.51 -4.08
C LEU A 159 7.28 -8.39 -5.31
N VAL A 160 8.09 -7.95 -6.26
CA VAL A 160 8.40 -8.65 -7.52
C VAL A 160 9.86 -8.43 -7.88
N THR A 161 10.36 -9.24 -8.81
CA THR A 161 11.62 -8.99 -9.50
C THR A 161 11.59 -7.60 -10.13
N ARG A 162 12.65 -6.82 -9.94
CA ARG A 162 12.74 -5.42 -10.41
C ARG A 162 12.96 -5.29 -11.93
N THR A 163 12.55 -6.27 -12.72
CA THR A 163 12.56 -6.16 -14.19
C THR A 163 11.40 -5.26 -14.64
N PRO A 164 11.58 -4.46 -15.71
CA PRO A 164 10.52 -3.60 -16.22
C PRO A 164 9.21 -4.35 -16.49
N ASP A 165 9.30 -5.56 -17.04
CA ASP A 165 8.14 -6.36 -17.42
C ASP A 165 7.36 -6.89 -16.20
N SER A 166 8.04 -7.38 -15.15
CA SER A 166 7.36 -7.81 -13.91
C SER A 166 6.71 -6.63 -13.18
N VAL A 167 7.38 -5.48 -13.13
CA VAL A 167 6.84 -4.25 -12.55
C VAL A 167 5.63 -3.77 -13.35
N SER A 168 5.71 -3.75 -14.68
CA SER A 168 4.59 -3.36 -15.54
C SER A 168 3.39 -4.28 -15.36
N LEU A 169 3.60 -5.59 -15.30
CA LEU A 169 2.52 -6.56 -15.10
C LEU A 169 1.79 -6.32 -13.77
N LEU A 170 2.52 -6.20 -12.66
CA LEU A 170 1.89 -5.90 -11.38
C LEU A 170 1.21 -4.53 -11.38
N THR A 171 1.81 -3.54 -12.05
CA THR A 171 1.21 -2.21 -12.21
C THR A 171 -0.13 -2.31 -12.95
N ASP A 172 -0.19 -3.06 -14.05
CA ASP A 172 -1.42 -3.26 -14.82
C ASP A 172 -2.50 -3.91 -13.96
N GLU A 173 -2.15 -4.93 -13.18
CA GLU A 173 -3.08 -5.59 -12.25
C GLU A 173 -3.60 -4.65 -11.15
N VAL A 174 -2.73 -3.80 -10.59
CA VAL A 174 -3.11 -2.78 -9.61
C VAL A 174 -4.02 -1.74 -10.26
N MET A 175 -3.67 -1.24 -11.45
CA MET A 175 -4.46 -0.24 -12.18
C MET A 175 -5.84 -0.79 -12.58
N ASN A 176 -5.92 -2.04 -13.01
CA ASN A 176 -7.18 -2.71 -13.36
C ASN A 176 -8.15 -2.79 -12.17
N ARG A 177 -7.63 -2.91 -10.94
CA ARG A 177 -8.43 -2.89 -9.69
C ARG A 177 -8.72 -1.47 -9.21
N LEU A 178 -7.77 -0.57 -9.40
CA LEU A 178 -7.81 0.78 -8.90
C LEU A 178 -8.78 1.68 -9.68
N LEU A 179 -8.79 1.59 -11.01
CA LEU A 179 -9.63 2.45 -11.86
C LEU A 179 -11.14 2.28 -11.58
N PRO A 180 -11.69 1.06 -11.43
CA PRO A 180 -13.07 0.88 -10.99
C PRO A 180 -13.35 1.50 -9.61
N ALA A 181 -12.42 1.43 -8.66
CA ALA A 181 -12.59 2.03 -7.35
C ALA A 181 -12.74 3.57 -7.44
N PHE A 182 -12.14 4.22 -8.44
CA PHE A 182 -12.31 5.65 -8.71
C PHE A 182 -13.49 6.01 -9.62
N SER A 183 -14.17 5.03 -10.21
CA SER A 183 -15.31 5.30 -11.11
C SER A 183 -16.56 5.81 -10.39
N ALA A 184 -16.66 5.62 -9.07
CA ALA A 184 -17.73 6.15 -8.24
C ALA A 184 -17.14 6.81 -7.00
N THR A 185 -17.59 8.03 -6.71
CA THR A 185 -17.15 8.83 -5.55
C THR A 185 -17.35 8.09 -4.23
N ASP A 186 -18.45 7.34 -4.13
CA ASP A 186 -18.88 6.67 -2.90
C ASP A 186 -17.94 5.52 -2.50
N ASN A 187 -17.19 4.95 -3.45
CA ASN A 187 -16.26 3.86 -3.20
C ASN A 187 -15.08 4.29 -2.29
N LEU A 188 -14.64 5.54 -2.38
CA LEU A 188 -13.57 6.07 -1.52
C LEU A 188 -14.08 6.39 -0.12
N GLU A 189 -15.32 6.90 -0.02
CA GLU A 189 -15.95 7.20 1.25
C GLU A 189 -16.23 5.92 2.05
N THR A 190 -16.71 4.89 1.36
CA THR A 190 -17.04 3.57 1.90
C THR A 190 -15.86 2.57 1.91
N LEU A 191 -14.64 3.02 1.55
CA LEU A 191 -13.45 2.17 1.47
C LEU A 191 -13.19 1.37 2.74
N LEU A 192 -13.47 1.95 3.91
CA LEU A 192 -13.21 1.35 5.21
C LEU A 192 -14.44 0.60 5.78
N GLY A 193 -15.52 0.49 5.01
CA GLY A 193 -16.79 -0.07 5.48
C GLY A 193 -17.48 0.81 6.51
N THR A 194 -18.40 0.20 7.26
CA THR A 194 -18.99 0.83 8.46
C THR A 194 -18.03 0.73 9.66
N GLU A 195 -18.27 1.51 10.71
CA GLU A 195 -17.49 1.44 11.95
C GLU A 195 -17.47 0.03 12.56
N GLU A 196 -18.63 -0.64 12.61
CA GLU A 196 -18.74 -2.02 13.10
C GLU A 196 -17.92 -3.00 12.24
N GLN A 197 -17.97 -2.84 10.92
CA GLN A 197 -17.18 -3.67 10.01
C GLN A 197 -15.68 -3.43 10.21
N TYR A 198 -15.27 -2.16 10.33
CA TYR A 198 -13.90 -1.76 10.57
C TYR A 198 -13.33 -2.43 11.83
N GLU A 199 -14.02 -2.30 12.96
CA GLU A 199 -13.58 -2.89 14.23
C GLU A 199 -13.45 -4.41 14.15
N GLN A 200 -14.42 -5.09 13.53
CA GLN A 200 -14.37 -6.54 13.37
C GLN A 200 -13.20 -6.99 12.48
N VAL A 201 -12.88 -6.26 11.41
CA VAL A 201 -11.71 -6.56 10.55
C VAL A 201 -10.41 -6.34 11.32
N VAL A 202 -10.28 -5.23 12.06
CA VAL A 202 -9.07 -4.97 12.86
C VAL A 202 -8.83 -6.08 13.88
N GLN A 203 -9.87 -6.50 14.60
CA GLN A 203 -9.76 -7.50 15.66
C GLN A 203 -9.53 -8.90 15.11
N ASN A 204 -10.22 -9.28 14.04
CA ASN A 204 -10.26 -10.66 13.57
C ASN A 204 -9.37 -10.93 12.37
N PHE A 205 -8.99 -9.94 11.57
CA PHE A 205 -8.18 -10.13 10.35
C PHE A 205 -6.79 -9.50 10.47
N CYS A 206 -6.71 -8.22 10.87
CA CYS A 206 -5.43 -7.50 10.89
C CYS A 206 -4.51 -7.87 12.07
N THR A 207 -5.04 -8.53 13.10
CA THR A 207 -4.28 -8.90 14.30
C THR A 207 -3.92 -10.38 14.27
N ALA A 208 -2.62 -10.70 14.35
CA ALA A 208 -2.15 -12.09 14.35
C ALA A 208 -2.74 -12.92 15.52
N PRO A 209 -3.10 -14.20 15.31
CA PRO A 209 -2.90 -14.99 14.09
C PRO A 209 -3.91 -14.72 12.95
N GLY A 210 -4.95 -13.91 13.20
CA GLY A 210 -5.96 -13.51 12.21
C GLY A 210 -6.81 -14.65 11.65
N LEU A 211 -7.96 -14.29 11.09
CA LEU A 211 -8.76 -15.13 10.21
C LEU A 211 -8.17 -15.09 8.80
N SER A 212 -8.39 -16.13 8.01
CA SER A 212 -8.08 -16.08 6.59
C SER A 212 -9.01 -15.10 5.85
N MET A 213 -8.61 -14.68 4.65
CA MET A 213 -9.43 -13.83 3.78
C MET A 213 -10.83 -14.43 3.57
N GLU A 214 -10.89 -15.73 3.29
CA GLU A 214 -12.14 -16.45 3.03
C GLU A 214 -13.03 -16.50 4.29
N GLN A 215 -12.45 -16.73 5.46
CA GLN A 215 -13.16 -16.71 6.73
C GLN A 215 -13.68 -15.31 7.06
N MET A 216 -12.89 -14.28 6.77
CA MET A 216 -13.27 -12.90 7.02
C MET A 216 -14.44 -12.47 6.12
N GLN A 217 -14.41 -12.84 4.84
CA GLN A 217 -15.51 -12.57 3.91
C GLN A 217 -16.81 -13.32 4.25
N GLN A 218 -16.71 -14.47 4.90
CA GLN A 218 -17.88 -15.18 5.45
C GLN A 218 -18.44 -14.48 6.70
N THR A 219 -17.57 -13.88 7.52
CA THR A 219 -17.94 -13.18 8.75
C THR A 219 -18.57 -11.82 8.45
N ILE A 220 -17.99 -11.08 7.52
CA ILE A 220 -18.47 -9.77 7.08
C ILE A 220 -18.73 -9.81 5.56
N PRO A 221 -19.91 -10.30 5.15
CA PRO A 221 -20.26 -10.31 3.74
C PRO A 221 -20.37 -8.87 3.22
N GLY A 222 -19.88 -8.65 2.00
CA GLY A 222 -19.95 -7.37 1.30
C GLY A 222 -18.66 -6.54 1.33
N LEU A 223 -17.68 -6.89 2.17
CA LEU A 223 -16.34 -6.32 2.04
C LEU A 223 -15.51 -7.09 1.00
N THR A 224 -14.91 -6.34 0.09
CA THR A 224 -13.95 -6.86 -0.89
C THR A 224 -12.58 -7.10 -0.25
N PRO A 225 -11.71 -7.97 -0.83
CA PRO A 225 -10.35 -8.15 -0.35
C PRO A 225 -9.55 -6.85 -0.24
N VAL A 226 -9.72 -5.95 -1.22
CA VAL A 226 -9.11 -4.62 -1.22
C VAL A 226 -9.56 -3.80 0.00
N GLN A 227 -10.84 -3.81 0.37
CA GLN A 227 -11.32 -3.09 1.56
C GLN A 227 -10.77 -3.71 2.86
N LEU A 228 -10.68 -5.03 2.93
CA LEU A 228 -10.10 -5.72 4.09
C LEU A 228 -8.63 -5.32 4.30
N TYR A 229 -7.82 -5.30 3.23
CA TYR A 229 -6.45 -4.79 3.31
C TYR A 229 -6.39 -3.29 3.61
N ALA A 230 -7.30 -2.47 3.04
CA ALA A 230 -7.34 -1.03 3.28
C ALA A 230 -7.58 -0.72 4.76
N ILE A 231 -8.45 -1.49 5.42
CA ILE A 231 -8.69 -1.40 6.86
C ILE A 231 -7.41 -1.72 7.65
N CYS A 232 -6.71 -2.81 7.34
CA CYS A 232 -5.47 -3.15 8.05
C CYS A 232 -4.36 -2.11 7.85
N ILE A 233 -4.23 -1.60 6.63
CA ILE A 233 -3.26 -0.55 6.29
C ILE A 233 -3.60 0.76 7.02
N GLN A 234 -4.88 1.11 7.13
CA GLN A 234 -5.32 2.28 7.91
C GLN A 234 -5.05 2.08 9.41
N ALA A 235 -5.40 0.90 9.94
CA ALA A 235 -5.29 0.56 11.36
C ALA A 235 -3.84 0.48 11.85
N SER A 236 -2.91 0.06 10.99
CA SER A 236 -1.47 0.06 11.31
C SER A 236 -0.91 1.47 11.51
N GLY A 237 -1.65 2.52 11.11
CA GLY A 237 -1.20 3.89 11.22
C GLY A 237 -0.12 4.25 10.20
N ALA A 238 0.13 3.41 9.18
CA ALA A 238 1.14 3.65 8.13
C ALA A 238 0.99 5.02 7.45
N PHE A 239 -0.24 5.58 7.44
CA PHE A 239 -0.57 6.88 6.87
C PHE A 239 -1.02 7.94 7.90
N SER A 240 -1.09 7.58 9.18
CA SER A 240 -1.50 8.50 10.26
C SER A 240 -0.32 9.36 10.72
N GLN A 241 -0.25 10.62 10.26
CA GLN A 241 0.57 11.63 10.92
C GLN A 241 -0.09 12.05 12.23
N ARG A 242 0.63 11.92 13.35
CA ARG A 242 0.30 12.67 14.56
C ARG A 242 0.38 14.16 14.26
N VAL A 243 -0.76 14.83 14.22
CA VAL A 243 -0.91 16.24 14.55
C VAL A 243 -0.62 16.38 16.05
N GLN A 244 0.64 16.26 16.47
CA GLN A 244 1.07 16.53 17.85
C GLN A 244 2.59 16.73 17.88
N GLN A 245 3.02 18.00 17.76
CA GLN A 245 4.09 18.66 18.52
C GLN A 245 4.67 19.86 17.76
N THR A 246 3.87 20.92 17.66
CA THR A 246 4.37 22.30 17.85
C THR A 246 3.46 22.97 18.87
N GLY A 247 3.43 22.40 20.08
CA GLY A 247 3.11 23.17 21.27
C GLY A 247 4.29 24.10 21.51
N VAL A 248 4.23 25.30 20.94
CA VAL A 248 5.05 26.42 21.42
C VAL A 248 4.51 26.72 22.81
N HIS A 249 5.27 26.29 23.83
CA HIS A 249 5.21 26.92 25.13
C HIS A 249 5.70 28.36 24.96
N GLU A 250 4.77 29.32 25.02
CA GLU A 250 5.02 30.62 25.63
C GLU A 250 3.95 30.87 26.70
#